data_AF-A0A382PY62-F1
#
_entry.id   AF-A0A382PY62-F1
#
_cell.length_a   1.000
_cell.length_b   1.000
_cell.length_c   1.000
_cell.angle_alpha   90.00
_cell.angle_beta   90.00
_cell.angle_gamma   90.00
#
_symmetry.space_group_name_H-M   'P 1'
#
loop_
_entity.id
_entity.type
_entity.pdbx_description
1 polymer ?
#
loop_
_entity_poly.entity_id
_entity_poly.type
_entity_poly.pdbx_seq_one_letter_code
_entity_poly.pdbx_strand_id
1 'polypeptide(L)'
;RQEATRWMRQWLYNDSSPVTEPKDIRLFTDAELQVTRTGQVHNDFPDEANVADISLRLASRLETKRRRFWAGNPAKALAKVRKLIGLPENLPQPRVERGGQAQTNWARIDKFTLQRTGDMPVPALLFRPPGNTGQAFDVVVYADGRGMRSAAHANGPIRKLVNESTAVFAVDLRGLGETRDQGSNAKYHSHSHRVGNVATHIGQPLLGQRVRDLLALVDYLNEVGSERVRSIRVIGVGSAGPVALHAAALDARINKVELRNPVLNSWVDDVVAQPLHREMVDHVVPGALTWYDLPDLARQLGARLRTR
;
A
#
# COMPACT_ATOMS: atom_id res chain seq x y z
N ARG A 1 -33.32 -9.81 -23.39
CA ARG A 1 -33.82 -8.47 -22.97
C ARG A 1 -35.25 -8.58 -22.49
N GLN A 2 -36.20 -9.05 -23.32
CA GLN A 2 -37.60 -9.30 -22.95
C GLN A 2 -37.80 -10.00 -21.60
N GLU A 3 -37.17 -11.16 -21.36
CA GLU A 3 -37.30 -11.86 -20.07
C GLU A 3 -36.71 -11.11 -18.88
N ALA A 4 -35.62 -10.36 -19.08
CA ALA A 4 -35.06 -9.50 -18.03
C ALA A 4 -36.04 -8.36 -17.68
N THR A 5 -36.66 -7.75 -18.70
CA THR A 5 -37.70 -6.73 -18.51
C THR A 5 -38.96 -7.32 -17.85
N ARG A 6 -39.39 -8.52 -18.24
CA ARG A 6 -40.51 -9.23 -17.61
C ARG A 6 -40.22 -9.53 -16.13
N TRP A 7 -39.02 -10.02 -15.83
CA TRP A 7 -38.59 -10.25 -14.46
C TRP A 7 -38.62 -8.96 -13.63
N MET A 8 -38.10 -7.85 -14.16
CA MET A 8 -38.16 -6.55 -13.48
C MET A 8 -39.61 -6.08 -13.28
N ARG A 9 -40.48 -6.22 -14.29
CA ARG A 9 -41.92 -5.87 -14.18
C ARG A 9 -42.62 -6.68 -13.11
N GLN A 10 -42.33 -7.97 -13.03
CA GLN A 10 -42.91 -8.85 -12.03
C GLN A 10 -42.55 -8.39 -10.61
N TRP A 11 -41.30 -8.04 -10.35
CA TRP A 11 -40.84 -7.72 -8.99
C TRP A 11 -40.99 -6.24 -8.61
N LEU A 12 -40.86 -5.31 -9.55
CA LEU A 12 -40.96 -3.87 -9.27
C LEU A 12 -42.38 -3.33 -9.41
N TYR A 13 -43.21 -3.94 -10.26
CA TYR A 13 -44.55 -3.46 -10.60
C TYR A 13 -45.66 -4.49 -10.35
N ASN A 14 -45.32 -5.66 -9.78
CA ASN A 14 -46.26 -6.78 -9.59
C ASN A 14 -46.98 -7.21 -10.88
N ASP A 15 -46.28 -7.14 -12.01
CA ASP A 15 -46.82 -7.40 -13.34
C ASP A 15 -46.01 -8.48 -14.06
N SER A 16 -46.61 -9.67 -14.18
CA SER A 16 -46.00 -10.84 -14.82
C SER A 16 -46.34 -10.98 -16.30
N SER A 17 -47.01 -9.98 -16.91
CA SER A 17 -47.42 -10.05 -18.31
C SER A 17 -46.22 -10.24 -19.24
N PRO A 18 -46.36 -11.06 -20.31
CA PRO A 18 -45.29 -11.26 -21.28
C PRO A 18 -44.82 -9.93 -21.88
N VAL A 19 -43.51 -9.76 -21.99
CA VAL A 19 -42.91 -8.61 -22.68
C VAL A 19 -42.51 -9.07 -24.07
N THR A 20 -43.16 -8.54 -25.10
CA THR A 20 -42.77 -8.74 -26.48
C THR A 20 -42.15 -7.46 -27.01
N GLU A 21 -40.91 -7.54 -27.48
CA GLU A 21 -40.25 -6.43 -28.15
C GLU A 21 -40.92 -6.24 -29.53
N PRO A 22 -41.40 -5.02 -29.85
CA PRO A 22 -41.99 -4.75 -31.16
C PRO A 22 -41.02 -5.12 -32.29
N LYS A 23 -41.54 -5.72 -33.37
CA LYS A 23 -40.74 -6.15 -34.52
C LYS A 23 -40.11 -4.98 -35.27
N ASP A 24 -40.76 -3.83 -35.25
CA ASP A 24 -40.39 -2.64 -36.03
C ASP A 24 -39.85 -1.51 -35.13
N ILE A 25 -39.04 -1.84 -34.12
CA ILE A 25 -38.32 -0.81 -33.36
C ILE A 25 -37.28 -0.15 -34.27
N ARG A 26 -37.48 1.14 -34.55
CA ARG A 26 -36.41 1.99 -35.09
C ARG A 26 -35.41 2.27 -33.97
N LEU A 27 -34.19 1.77 -34.14
CA LEU A 27 -33.08 2.16 -33.29
C LEU A 27 -32.54 3.52 -33.75
N PHE A 28 -32.18 4.36 -32.78
CA PHE A 28 -31.39 5.56 -33.07
C PHE A 28 -30.00 5.13 -33.54
N THR A 29 -29.49 5.84 -34.54
CA THR A 29 -28.09 5.78 -34.94
C THR A 29 -27.19 6.33 -33.83
N ASP A 30 -25.91 5.96 -33.83
CA ASP A 30 -24.93 6.50 -32.87
C ASP A 30 -24.92 8.03 -32.87
N ALA A 31 -25.11 8.67 -34.03
CA ALA A 31 -25.18 10.12 -34.18
C ALA A 31 -26.45 10.71 -33.53
N GLU A 32 -27.61 10.07 -33.71
CA GLU A 32 -28.87 10.48 -33.07
C GLU A 32 -28.84 10.28 -31.54
N LEU A 33 -28.01 9.36 -31.05
CA LEU A 33 -27.79 9.14 -29.62
C LEU A 33 -26.83 10.16 -28.98
N GLN A 34 -26.07 10.93 -29.77
CA GLN A 34 -25.17 11.93 -29.21
C GLN A 34 -25.95 13.14 -28.70
N VAL A 35 -25.75 13.46 -27.42
CA VAL A 35 -26.29 14.67 -26.78
C VAL A 35 -25.35 15.90 -26.91
N THR A 36 -24.18 15.70 -27.53
CA THR A 36 -23.16 16.72 -27.80
C THR A 36 -22.63 16.55 -29.22
N ARG A 37 -22.09 17.60 -29.83
CA ARG A 37 -21.61 17.58 -31.22
C ARG A 37 -20.50 16.56 -31.45
N THR A 38 -19.59 16.37 -30.50
CA THR A 38 -18.49 15.38 -30.60
C THR A 38 -18.77 14.10 -29.82
N GLY A 39 -19.92 14.00 -29.16
CA GLY A 39 -20.22 12.93 -28.20
C GLY A 39 -19.42 12.97 -26.90
N GLN A 40 -18.72 14.08 -26.63
CA GLN A 40 -17.90 14.27 -25.44
C GLN A 40 -18.21 15.63 -24.83
N VAL A 41 -18.83 15.63 -23.65
CA VAL A 41 -19.17 16.85 -22.88
C VAL A 41 -17.96 17.77 -22.72
N HIS A 42 -16.79 17.20 -22.40
CA HIS A 42 -15.56 17.96 -22.19
C HIS A 42 -15.08 18.75 -23.41
N ASN A 43 -15.34 18.26 -24.63
CA ASN A 43 -14.87 18.92 -25.85
C ASN A 43 -15.80 20.04 -26.31
N ASP A 44 -17.09 19.93 -26.01
CA ASP A 44 -18.11 20.86 -26.52
C ASP A 44 -18.49 21.95 -25.51
N PHE A 45 -18.22 21.77 -24.22
CA PHE A 45 -18.52 22.75 -23.18
C PHE A 45 -17.25 23.18 -22.43
N PRO A 46 -16.76 24.42 -22.64
CA PRO A 46 -15.48 24.88 -22.08
C PRO A 46 -15.50 25.04 -20.55
N ASP A 47 -16.68 25.22 -19.95
CA ASP A 47 -16.85 25.40 -18.50
C ASP A 47 -17.05 24.08 -17.74
N GLU A 48 -17.14 22.95 -18.45
CA GLU A 48 -17.34 21.64 -17.84
C GLU A 48 -16.04 21.08 -17.27
N ALA A 49 -16.17 20.30 -16.19
CA ALA A 49 -15.03 19.70 -15.50
C ALA A 49 -15.11 18.17 -15.54
N ASN A 50 -13.99 17.52 -15.85
CA ASN A 50 -13.93 16.07 -15.76
C ASN A 50 -13.78 15.61 -14.29
N VAL A 51 -13.93 14.30 -14.06
CA VAL A 51 -13.87 13.71 -12.71
C VAL A 51 -12.52 13.98 -12.01
N ALA A 52 -11.42 14.01 -12.76
CA ALA A 52 -10.10 14.30 -12.19
C ALA A 52 -10.00 15.76 -11.73
N ASP A 53 -10.48 16.72 -12.53
CA ASP A 53 -10.53 18.13 -12.15
C ASP A 53 -11.39 18.36 -10.91
N ILE A 54 -12.57 17.73 -10.85
CA ILE A 54 -13.45 17.78 -9.69
C ILE A 54 -12.74 17.23 -8.44
N SER A 55 -12.05 16.09 -8.60
CA SER A 55 -11.30 15.45 -7.50
C SER A 55 -10.14 16.33 -7.02
N LEU A 56 -9.39 16.96 -7.93
CA LEU A 56 -8.28 17.84 -7.60
C LEU A 56 -8.75 19.13 -6.90
N ARG A 57 -9.84 19.73 -7.39
CA ARG A 57 -10.49 20.88 -6.72
C ARG A 57 -10.93 20.51 -5.31
N LEU A 58 -11.52 19.33 -5.12
CA LEU A 58 -11.90 18.84 -3.79
C LEU A 58 -10.69 18.62 -2.89
N ALA A 59 -9.64 17.95 -3.40
CA ALA A 59 -8.41 17.69 -2.66
C ALA A 59 -7.72 18.99 -2.19
N SER A 60 -7.74 20.01 -3.04
CA SER A 60 -7.23 21.36 -2.76
C SER A 60 -8.05 22.06 -1.66
N ARG A 61 -9.38 22.04 -1.76
CA ARG A 61 -10.27 22.61 -0.72
C ARG A 61 -10.07 21.94 0.65
N LEU A 62 -9.76 20.65 0.66
CA LEU A 62 -9.50 19.89 1.89
C LEU A 62 -8.15 20.21 2.53
N GLU A 63 -7.21 20.84 1.82
CA GLU A 63 -5.86 21.08 2.33
C GLU A 63 -5.85 21.94 3.60
N THR A 64 -6.60 23.05 3.63
CA THR A 64 -6.68 23.92 4.82
C THR A 64 -7.22 23.15 6.03
N LYS A 65 -8.20 22.26 5.81
CA LYS A 65 -8.76 21.41 6.86
C LYS A 65 -7.73 20.40 7.36
N ARG A 66 -6.98 19.74 6.46
CA ARG A 66 -5.89 18.82 6.82
C ARG A 66 -4.81 19.53 7.63
N ARG A 67 -4.29 20.66 7.15
CA ARG A 67 -3.26 21.45 7.85
C ARG A 67 -3.71 21.84 9.26
N ARG A 68 -4.94 22.33 9.43
CA ARG A 68 -5.51 22.65 10.76
C ARG A 68 -5.63 21.42 11.67
N PHE A 69 -6.03 20.28 11.12
CA PHE A 69 -6.14 19.03 11.87
C PHE A 69 -4.78 18.56 12.42
N TRP A 70 -3.72 18.70 11.63
CA TRP A 70 -2.36 18.32 12.01
C TRP A 70 -1.65 19.32 12.92
N ALA A 71 -1.99 20.61 12.86
CA ALA A 71 -1.36 21.65 13.68
C ALA A 71 -1.61 21.51 15.19
N GLY A 72 -2.71 20.86 15.59
CA GLY A 72 -3.12 20.79 17.00
C GLY A 72 -2.48 19.65 17.79
N ASN A 73 -2.86 18.40 17.49
CA ASN A 73 -2.48 17.24 18.28
C ASN A 73 -1.99 16.11 17.35
N PRO A 74 -0.66 15.93 17.21
CA PRO A 74 -0.09 14.89 16.37
C PRO A 74 -0.51 13.48 16.77
N ALA A 75 -0.70 13.18 18.06
CA ALA A 75 -1.15 11.87 18.51
C ALA A 75 -2.58 11.57 18.03
N LYS A 76 -3.48 12.56 18.08
CA LYS A 76 -4.84 12.46 17.52
C LYS A 76 -4.81 12.26 16.01
N ALA A 77 -3.89 12.95 15.31
CA ALA A 77 -3.73 12.79 13.88
C ALA A 77 -3.24 11.38 13.51
N LEU A 78 -2.20 10.88 14.19
CA LEU A 78 -1.69 9.53 14.01
C LEU A 78 -2.71 8.45 14.37
N ALA A 79 -3.51 8.64 15.43
CA ALA A 79 -4.62 7.74 15.75
C ALA A 79 -5.67 7.69 14.62
N LYS A 80 -5.94 8.83 13.97
CA LYS A 80 -6.82 8.87 12.81
C LYS A 80 -6.22 8.15 11.60
N VAL A 81 -4.92 8.32 11.35
CA VAL A 81 -4.20 7.58 10.29
C VAL A 81 -4.28 6.08 10.55
N ARG A 82 -3.96 5.62 11.77
CA ARG A 82 -4.07 4.23 12.21
C ARG A 82 -5.46 3.64 11.92
N LYS A 83 -6.52 4.37 12.27
CA LYS A 83 -7.91 3.97 11.97
C LYS A 83 -8.19 3.86 10.47
N LEU A 84 -7.76 4.84 9.67
CA LEU A 84 -8.05 4.87 8.22
C LEU A 84 -7.37 3.75 7.46
N ILE A 85 -6.15 3.37 7.86
CA ILE A 85 -5.45 2.22 7.25
C ILE A 85 -5.92 0.87 7.82
N GLY A 86 -6.85 0.83 8.78
CA GLY A 86 -7.34 -0.41 9.38
C GLY A 86 -6.28 -1.14 10.21
N LEU A 87 -5.37 -0.40 10.85
CA LEU A 87 -4.35 -0.96 11.72
C LEU A 87 -4.88 -1.03 13.18
N PRO A 88 -5.01 -2.23 13.77
CA PRO A 88 -5.44 -2.39 15.16
C PRO A 88 -4.48 -1.70 16.15
N GLU A 89 -4.98 -1.31 17.33
CA GLU A 89 -4.12 -0.76 18.40
C GLU A 89 -3.18 -1.83 18.96
N ASN A 90 -3.71 -3.02 19.21
CA ASN A 90 -2.97 -4.16 19.72
C ASN A 90 -2.87 -5.23 18.63
N LEU A 91 -1.64 -5.62 18.31
CA LEU A 91 -1.35 -6.76 17.45
C LEU A 91 -0.77 -7.88 18.32
N PRO A 92 -1.23 -9.14 18.15
CA PRO A 92 -0.60 -10.25 18.85
C PRO A 92 0.84 -10.45 18.34
N GLN A 93 1.69 -11.02 19.20
CA GLN A 93 3.04 -11.39 18.79
C GLN A 93 2.98 -12.40 17.62
N PRO A 94 3.81 -12.23 16.58
CA PRO A 94 3.85 -13.19 15.50
C PRO A 94 4.55 -14.47 15.95
N ARG A 95 4.00 -15.62 15.54
CA ARG A 95 4.77 -16.87 15.55
C ARG A 95 5.87 -16.77 14.50
N VAL A 96 7.08 -17.13 14.88
CA VAL A 96 8.24 -17.09 14.00
C VAL A 96 8.73 -18.49 13.69
N GLU A 97 8.71 -18.85 12.42
CA GLU A 97 9.30 -20.09 11.92
C GLU A 97 10.64 -19.79 11.27
N ARG A 98 11.68 -20.52 11.70
CA ARG A 98 13.00 -20.48 11.06
C ARG A 98 13.08 -21.58 10.03
N GLY A 99 13.41 -21.21 8.80
CA GLY A 99 13.62 -22.13 7.70
C GLY A 99 15.10 -22.48 7.52
N GLY A 100 15.46 -22.78 6.27
CA GLY A 100 16.83 -23.11 5.89
C GLY A 100 17.85 -21.99 6.17
N GLN A 101 19.10 -22.42 6.31
CA GLN A 101 20.24 -21.54 6.48
C GLN A 101 21.15 -21.66 5.25
N ALA A 102 21.77 -20.54 4.88
CA ALA A 102 22.80 -20.49 3.85
C ALA A 102 23.94 -19.60 4.34
N GLN A 103 25.09 -19.70 3.67
CA GLN A 103 26.23 -18.87 3.96
C GLN A 103 26.88 -18.39 2.67
N THR A 104 27.31 -17.14 2.69
CA THR A 104 28.17 -16.51 1.69
C THR A 104 29.48 -16.11 2.36
N ASN A 105 30.45 -15.62 1.60
CA ASN A 105 31.69 -15.07 2.15
C ASN A 105 31.48 -13.80 3.01
N TRP A 106 30.33 -13.12 2.88
CA TRP A 106 30.06 -11.85 3.59
C TRP A 106 28.86 -11.91 4.55
N ALA A 107 28.06 -12.98 4.54
CA ALA A 107 26.93 -13.13 5.46
C ALA A 107 26.50 -14.59 5.71
N ARG A 108 26.04 -14.84 6.94
CA ARG A 108 25.10 -15.91 7.26
C ARG A 108 23.68 -15.45 6.91
N ILE A 109 22.93 -16.32 6.25
CA ILE A 109 21.57 -16.07 5.78
C ILE A 109 20.64 -17.07 6.46
N ASP A 110 19.64 -16.57 7.16
CA ASP A 110 18.62 -17.38 7.80
C ASP A 110 17.25 -17.04 7.19
N LYS A 111 16.50 -18.07 6.78
CA LYS A 111 15.12 -17.89 6.32
C LYS A 111 14.18 -17.79 7.50
N PHE A 112 13.25 -16.84 7.42
CA PHE A 112 12.20 -16.61 8.42
C PHE A 112 10.83 -16.56 7.74
N THR A 113 9.82 -17.03 8.44
CA THR A 113 8.42 -16.74 8.15
C THR A 113 7.79 -16.22 9.44
N LEU A 114 7.20 -15.03 9.39
CA LEU A 114 6.45 -14.46 10.51
C LEU A 114 4.95 -14.63 10.24
N GLN A 115 4.21 -15.12 11.22
CA GLN A 115 2.79 -15.43 11.08
C GLN A 115 2.00 -14.95 12.29
N ARG A 116 0.97 -14.12 12.05
CA ARG A 116 -0.08 -13.86 13.05
C ARG A 116 -1.35 -14.61 12.68
N THR A 117 -2.15 -14.98 13.67
CA THR A 117 -3.46 -15.60 13.43
C THR A 117 -4.34 -14.67 12.59
N GLY A 118 -4.83 -15.15 11.45
CA GLY A 118 -5.68 -14.38 10.54
C GLY A 118 -4.95 -13.43 9.58
N ASP A 119 -3.62 -13.34 9.64
CA ASP A 119 -2.81 -12.59 8.67
C ASP A 119 -2.18 -13.53 7.62
N MET A 120 -1.64 -12.95 6.54
CA MET A 120 -0.81 -13.70 5.58
C MET A 120 0.60 -13.91 6.16
N PRO A 121 1.25 -15.07 5.96
CA PRO A 121 2.65 -15.24 6.32
C PRO A 121 3.52 -14.19 5.64
N VAL A 122 4.50 -13.67 6.39
CA VAL A 122 5.46 -12.66 5.94
C VAL A 122 6.83 -13.33 5.81
N PRO A 123 7.28 -13.65 4.59
CA PRO A 123 8.59 -14.24 4.35
C PRO A 123 9.70 -13.19 4.53
N ALA A 124 10.80 -13.60 5.16
CA ALA A 124 11.96 -12.75 5.33
C ALA A 124 13.28 -13.53 5.26
N LEU A 125 14.35 -12.83 4.91
CA LEU A 125 15.73 -13.32 4.96
C LEU A 125 16.55 -12.41 5.87
N LEU A 126 17.18 -13.00 6.89
CA LEU A 126 18.11 -12.31 7.78
C LEU A 126 19.53 -12.51 7.28
N PHE A 127 20.21 -11.42 6.94
CA PHE A 127 21.62 -11.36 6.62
C PHE A 127 22.40 -10.79 7.80
N ARG A 128 23.39 -11.54 8.29
CA ARG A 128 24.28 -11.15 9.39
C ARG A 128 25.74 -11.41 9.02
N PRO A 129 26.70 -10.61 9.48
CA PRO A 129 28.12 -10.86 9.21
C PRO A 129 28.54 -12.27 9.71
N PRO A 130 29.48 -12.95 9.01
CA PRO A 130 30.01 -14.22 9.43
C PRO A 130 30.93 -14.00 10.64
N GLY A 131 30.65 -14.68 11.75
CA GLY A 131 31.33 -14.41 13.03
C GLY A 131 30.75 -13.18 13.75
N ASN A 132 30.76 -13.22 15.08
CA ASN A 132 30.06 -12.29 15.99
C ASN A 132 28.58 -12.61 16.25
N THR A 133 28.31 -13.73 16.94
CA THR A 133 26.96 -14.15 17.33
C THR A 133 26.53 -13.67 18.73
N GLY A 134 27.36 -12.89 19.43
CA GLY A 134 27.12 -12.51 20.83
C GLY A 134 26.69 -11.06 21.06
N GLN A 135 26.83 -10.18 20.05
CA GLN A 135 26.58 -8.75 20.19
C GLN A 135 25.22 -8.31 19.65
N ALA A 136 24.73 -7.17 20.16
CA ALA A 136 23.53 -6.52 19.66
C ALA A 136 23.80 -5.80 18.33
N PHE A 137 22.93 -6.03 17.35
CA PHE A 137 23.01 -5.44 16.01
C PHE A 137 22.14 -4.19 15.88
N ASP A 138 22.59 -3.24 15.06
CA ASP A 138 21.69 -2.31 14.40
C ASP A 138 20.98 -3.07 13.27
N VAL A 139 19.65 -3.18 13.35
CA VAL A 139 18.87 -3.96 12.39
C VAL A 139 18.25 -3.05 11.34
N VAL A 140 18.49 -3.37 10.08
CA VAL A 140 17.82 -2.73 8.93
C VAL A 140 16.76 -3.66 8.39
N VAL A 141 15.50 -3.25 8.44
CA VAL A 141 14.39 -3.89 7.73
C VAL A 141 14.31 -3.29 6.33
N TYR A 142 14.58 -4.09 5.31
CA TYR A 142 14.61 -3.72 3.90
C TYR A 142 13.39 -4.31 3.18
N ALA A 143 12.44 -3.45 2.81
CA ALA A 143 11.27 -3.81 2.03
C ALA A 143 11.38 -3.20 0.62
N ASP A 144 11.30 -4.03 -0.42
CA ASP A 144 11.35 -3.61 -1.83
C ASP A 144 10.02 -3.91 -2.51
N GLY A 145 9.45 -2.94 -3.23
CA GLY A 145 8.25 -3.13 -4.04
C GLY A 145 8.34 -4.26 -5.06
N ARG A 146 9.55 -4.62 -5.50
CA ARG A 146 9.82 -5.74 -6.43
C ARG A 146 10.04 -7.08 -5.72
N GLY A 147 10.11 -7.06 -4.39
CA GLY A 147 10.39 -8.20 -3.53
C GLY A 147 11.87 -8.37 -3.19
N MET A 148 12.14 -9.12 -2.12
CA MET A 148 13.44 -9.29 -1.50
C MET A 148 14.51 -9.83 -2.46
N ARG A 149 14.13 -10.69 -3.43
CA ARG A 149 15.06 -11.23 -4.44
C ARG A 149 15.71 -10.14 -5.29
N SER A 150 15.00 -9.03 -5.52
CA SER A 150 15.55 -7.88 -6.25
C SER A 150 16.70 -7.19 -5.51
N ALA A 151 16.80 -7.40 -4.19
CA ALA A 151 17.80 -6.77 -3.32
C ALA A 151 18.85 -7.77 -2.79
N ALA A 152 18.50 -9.06 -2.68
CA ALA A 152 19.26 -10.13 -2.03
C ALA A 152 20.23 -10.91 -2.93
N HIS A 153 20.54 -10.40 -4.13
CA HIS A 153 21.54 -11.01 -5.02
C HIS A 153 22.97 -10.63 -4.59
N ALA A 154 23.98 -11.35 -5.10
CA ALA A 154 25.37 -11.28 -4.61
C ALA A 154 25.98 -9.87 -4.58
N ASN A 155 25.61 -9.00 -5.51
CA ASN A 155 26.06 -7.60 -5.58
C ASN A 155 24.94 -6.58 -5.32
N GLY A 156 23.85 -7.04 -4.70
CA GLY A 156 22.68 -6.24 -4.43
C GLY A 156 22.88 -5.22 -3.31
N PRO A 157 21.90 -4.31 -3.13
CA PRO A 157 21.96 -3.26 -2.13
C PRO A 157 22.08 -3.78 -0.69
N ILE A 158 21.61 -5.00 -0.38
CA ILE A 158 21.72 -5.59 0.95
C ILE A 158 23.17 -5.82 1.36
N ARG A 159 24.03 -6.27 0.43
CA ARG A 159 25.46 -6.50 0.71
C ARG A 159 26.16 -5.23 1.20
N LYS A 160 25.77 -4.06 0.68
CA LYS A 160 26.34 -2.76 1.06
C LYS A 160 25.90 -2.30 2.46
N LEU A 161 24.89 -2.93 3.04
CA LEU A 161 24.31 -2.57 4.34
C LEU A 161 24.83 -3.47 5.47
N VAL A 162 25.14 -4.73 5.19
CA VAL A 162 25.68 -5.68 6.17
C VAL A 162 27.13 -5.32 6.51
N ASN A 163 27.42 -5.19 7.80
CA ASN A 163 28.76 -4.98 8.34
C ASN A 163 28.84 -5.58 9.76
N GLU A 164 29.98 -5.42 10.44
CA GLU A 164 30.27 -6.03 11.75
C GLU A 164 29.23 -5.74 12.84
N SER A 165 28.50 -4.61 12.76
CA SER A 165 27.47 -4.22 13.72
C SER A 165 26.07 -4.10 13.14
N THR A 166 25.88 -4.37 11.84
CA THR A 166 24.60 -4.18 11.14
C THR A 166 24.10 -5.49 10.55
N ALA A 167 22.89 -5.89 10.96
CA ALA A 167 22.14 -6.99 10.36
C ALA A 167 21.04 -6.44 9.45
N VAL A 168 20.66 -7.19 8.41
CA VAL A 168 19.62 -6.77 7.47
C VAL A 168 18.56 -7.85 7.35
N PHE A 169 17.30 -7.51 7.63
CA PHE A 169 16.16 -8.32 7.24
C PHE A 169 15.63 -7.84 5.90
N ALA A 170 15.69 -8.66 4.85
CA ALA A 170 14.92 -8.44 3.63
C ALA A 170 13.54 -9.06 3.81
N VAL A 171 12.46 -8.34 3.46
CA VAL A 171 11.09 -8.80 3.71
C VAL A 171 10.20 -8.65 2.48
N ASP A 172 9.37 -9.66 2.23
CA ASP A 172 8.27 -9.60 1.26
C ASP A 172 6.97 -9.32 2.00
N LEU A 173 6.45 -8.10 1.85
CA LEU A 173 5.12 -7.74 2.35
C LEU A 173 4.05 -8.35 1.44
N ARG A 174 2.82 -8.55 1.95
CA ARG A 174 1.76 -9.23 1.19
C ARG A 174 1.51 -8.59 -0.18
N GLY A 175 1.40 -9.42 -1.21
CA GLY A 175 1.24 -8.99 -2.60
C GLY A 175 2.53 -8.48 -3.26
N LEU A 176 3.68 -8.53 -2.58
CA LEU A 176 5.00 -8.23 -3.15
C LEU A 176 5.87 -9.50 -3.18
N GLY A 177 6.89 -9.48 -4.03
CA GLY A 177 7.87 -10.58 -4.15
C GLY A 177 7.25 -11.96 -4.31
N GLU A 178 7.57 -12.87 -3.38
CA GLU A 178 7.09 -14.26 -3.36
C GLU A 178 5.55 -14.37 -3.30
N THR A 179 4.86 -13.35 -2.77
CA THR A 179 3.39 -13.35 -2.63
C THR A 179 2.68 -12.49 -3.69
N ARG A 180 3.41 -12.04 -4.71
CA ARG A 180 2.86 -11.18 -5.78
C ARG A 180 1.83 -11.93 -6.63
N ASP A 181 0.71 -11.26 -6.90
CA ASP A 181 -0.29 -11.75 -7.84
C ASP A 181 0.26 -11.78 -9.27
N GLN A 182 0.17 -12.95 -9.91
CA GLN A 182 0.63 -13.17 -11.28
C GLN A 182 -0.47 -12.88 -12.32
N GLY A 183 -1.74 -12.80 -11.92
CA GLY A 183 -2.88 -12.74 -12.83
C GLY A 183 -3.42 -11.33 -13.10
N SER A 184 -3.18 -10.35 -12.22
CA SER A 184 -3.80 -9.03 -12.36
C SER A 184 -3.24 -8.19 -13.52
N ASN A 185 -1.94 -8.30 -13.82
CA ASN A 185 -1.28 -7.33 -14.69
C ASN A 185 -1.74 -7.39 -16.16
N ALA A 186 -2.03 -8.59 -16.67
CA ALA A 186 -2.42 -8.78 -18.07
C ALA A 186 -3.74 -8.06 -18.44
N LYS A 187 -4.68 -7.95 -17.49
CA LYS A 187 -5.99 -7.33 -17.70
C LYS A 187 -6.09 -5.92 -17.16
N TYR A 188 -5.46 -5.66 -16.01
CA TYR A 188 -5.68 -4.43 -15.24
C TYR A 188 -4.48 -3.49 -15.23
N HIS A 189 -3.39 -3.84 -15.91
CA HIS A 189 -2.12 -3.09 -15.88
C HIS A 189 -1.65 -2.77 -14.45
N SER A 190 -1.93 -3.70 -13.54
CA SER A 190 -1.47 -3.63 -12.15
C SER A 190 -1.17 -5.00 -11.59
N HIS A 191 -0.10 -5.12 -10.81
CA HIS A 191 0.26 -6.34 -10.08
C HIS A 191 -0.50 -6.52 -8.76
N SER A 192 -1.36 -5.56 -8.40
CA SER A 192 -2.08 -5.57 -7.13
C SER A 192 -3.59 -5.39 -7.28
N HIS A 193 -4.14 -5.32 -8.50
CA HIS A 193 -5.56 -4.99 -8.73
C HIS A 193 -6.53 -5.91 -7.98
N ARG A 194 -6.42 -7.23 -8.15
CA ARG A 194 -7.31 -8.19 -7.48
C ARG A 194 -7.22 -8.08 -5.96
N VAL A 195 -6.00 -8.08 -5.42
CA VAL A 195 -5.76 -8.03 -3.97
C VAL A 195 -6.21 -6.70 -3.38
N GLY A 196 -5.89 -5.57 -4.04
CA GLY A 196 -6.29 -4.23 -3.64
C GLY A 196 -7.80 -4.02 -3.64
N ASN A 197 -8.49 -4.57 -4.64
CA ASN A 197 -9.96 -4.54 -4.66
C ASN A 197 -10.54 -5.36 -3.51
N VAL A 198 -10.11 -6.60 -3.30
CA VAL A 198 -10.62 -7.43 -2.17
C VAL A 198 -10.37 -6.73 -0.84
N ALA A 199 -9.17 -6.19 -0.65
CA ALA A 199 -8.79 -5.39 0.52
C ALA A 199 -9.76 -4.20 0.76
N THR A 200 -10.13 -3.51 -0.31
CA THR A 200 -11.12 -2.41 -0.25
C THR A 200 -12.52 -2.91 0.12
N HIS A 201 -12.98 -4.03 -0.46
CA HIS A 201 -14.31 -4.59 -0.18
C HIS A 201 -14.49 -5.05 1.27
N ILE A 202 -13.42 -5.55 1.91
CA ILE A 202 -13.44 -5.93 3.32
C ILE A 202 -13.16 -4.76 4.27
N GLY A 203 -13.05 -3.53 3.76
CA GLY A 203 -12.79 -2.33 4.55
C GLY A 203 -11.38 -2.29 5.19
N GLN A 204 -10.42 -3.05 4.66
CA GLN A 204 -9.04 -3.08 5.14
C GLN A 204 -8.07 -2.74 4.01
N PRO A 205 -7.69 -1.47 3.82
CA PRO A 205 -6.84 -1.04 2.71
C PRO A 205 -5.52 -1.84 2.64
N LEU A 206 -5.12 -2.24 1.44
CA LEU A 206 -3.94 -3.10 1.24
C LEU A 206 -2.66 -2.45 1.82
N LEU A 207 -2.52 -1.13 1.69
CA LEU A 207 -1.43 -0.37 2.32
C LEU A 207 -1.35 -0.62 3.84
N GLY A 208 -2.47 -0.57 4.55
CA GLY A 208 -2.49 -0.79 5.99
C GLY A 208 -2.25 -2.24 6.40
N GLN A 209 -2.70 -3.18 5.58
CA GLN A 209 -2.34 -4.59 5.75
C GLN A 209 -0.83 -4.81 5.58
N ARG A 210 -0.18 -4.16 4.60
CA ARG A 210 1.28 -4.22 4.44
C ARG A 210 2.04 -3.52 5.57
N VAL A 211 1.48 -2.46 6.17
CA VAL A 211 2.04 -1.87 7.40
C VAL A 211 2.02 -2.91 8.52
N ARG A 212 0.91 -3.65 8.67
CA ARG A 212 0.80 -4.73 9.66
C ARG A 212 1.85 -5.83 9.45
N ASP A 213 2.12 -6.21 8.20
CA ASP A 213 3.17 -7.18 7.86
C ASP A 213 4.55 -6.69 8.28
N LEU A 214 4.88 -5.44 7.96
CA LEU A 214 6.15 -4.82 8.36
C LEU A 214 6.29 -4.77 9.88
N LEU A 215 5.21 -4.40 10.58
CA LEU A 215 5.18 -4.37 12.04
C LEU A 215 5.28 -5.77 12.68
N ALA A 216 4.96 -6.87 11.97
CA ALA A 216 5.24 -8.23 12.48
C ALA A 216 6.74 -8.40 12.73
N LEU A 217 7.57 -7.94 11.80
CA LEU A 217 9.01 -8.02 11.97
C LEU A 217 9.51 -7.08 13.07
N VAL A 218 8.92 -5.88 13.21
CA VAL A 218 9.26 -4.96 14.31
C VAL A 218 8.90 -5.56 15.67
N ASP A 219 7.74 -6.21 15.78
CA ASP A 219 7.31 -6.89 17.01
C ASP A 219 8.26 -8.03 17.38
N TYR A 220 8.63 -8.87 16.41
CA TYR A 220 9.62 -9.91 16.62
C TYR A 220 10.98 -9.36 17.07
N LEU A 221 11.48 -8.30 16.41
CA LEU A 221 12.75 -7.67 16.78
C LEU A 221 12.71 -7.08 18.20
N ASN A 222 11.56 -6.55 18.60
CA ASN A 222 11.35 -6.04 19.95
C ASN A 222 11.31 -7.18 21.00
N GLU A 223 10.65 -8.31 20.67
CA GLU A 223 10.63 -9.52 21.52
C GLU A 223 12.03 -10.11 21.71
N VAL A 224 12.85 -10.11 20.66
CA VAL A 224 14.26 -10.54 20.72
C VAL A 224 15.09 -9.71 21.71
N GLY A 225 14.68 -8.47 21.99
CA GLY A 225 15.22 -7.66 23.08
C GLY A 225 16.52 -6.90 22.77
N SER A 226 16.82 -5.92 23.64
CA SER A 226 17.94 -4.97 23.46
C SER A 226 19.32 -5.62 23.54
N GLU A 227 19.44 -6.80 24.16
CA GLU A 227 20.66 -7.61 24.20
C GLU A 227 21.11 -8.07 22.80
N ARG A 228 20.19 -8.06 21.83
CA ARG A 228 20.40 -8.58 20.47
C ARG A 228 20.05 -7.55 19.40
N VAL A 229 19.13 -6.63 19.68
CA VAL A 229 18.70 -5.58 18.74
C VAL A 229 18.90 -4.21 19.39
N ARG A 230 19.90 -3.48 18.90
CA ARG A 230 20.25 -2.14 19.41
C ARG A 230 19.34 -1.05 18.85
N SER A 231 19.03 -1.13 17.56
CA SER A 231 18.17 -0.17 16.88
C SER A 231 17.46 -0.83 15.69
N ILE A 232 16.31 -0.27 15.30
CA ILE A 232 15.55 -0.70 14.13
C ILE A 232 15.46 0.46 13.15
N ARG A 233 15.96 0.25 11.93
CA ARG A 233 15.81 1.17 10.81
C ARG A 233 15.03 0.49 9.70
N VAL A 234 14.19 1.24 8.99
CA VAL A 234 13.42 0.71 7.86
C VAL A 234 13.88 1.38 6.57
N ILE A 235 14.06 0.60 5.51
CA ILE A 235 14.28 1.08 4.16
C ILE A 235 13.14 0.57 3.29
N GLY A 236 12.32 1.49 2.77
CA GLY A 236 11.24 1.20 1.83
C GLY A 236 11.64 1.62 0.42
N VAL A 237 11.60 0.70 -0.54
CA VAL A 237 11.95 0.95 -1.95
C VAL A 237 10.72 0.87 -2.84
N GLY A 238 10.53 1.86 -3.73
CA GLY A 238 9.40 1.86 -4.66
C GLY A 238 8.06 1.87 -3.93
N SER A 239 7.18 0.92 -4.26
CA SER A 239 5.87 0.73 -3.62
C SER A 239 5.94 0.32 -2.15
N ALA A 240 7.08 -0.11 -1.63
CA ALA A 240 7.25 -0.29 -0.19
C ALA A 240 7.48 1.04 0.56
N GLY A 241 7.75 2.15 -0.16
CA GLY A 241 8.01 3.47 0.41
C GLY A 241 6.87 4.00 1.27
N PRO A 242 5.63 4.14 0.72
CA PRO A 242 4.49 4.57 1.52
C PRO A 242 4.23 3.68 2.73
N VAL A 243 4.45 2.36 2.62
CA VAL A 243 4.29 1.44 3.76
C VAL A 243 5.30 1.73 4.87
N ALA A 244 6.58 1.89 4.51
CA ALA A 244 7.64 2.22 5.45
C ALA A 244 7.40 3.57 6.15
N LEU A 245 6.91 4.57 5.40
CA LEU A 245 6.54 5.89 5.93
C LEU A 245 5.44 5.77 7.00
N HIS A 246 4.37 5.03 6.71
CA HIS A 246 3.28 4.83 7.67
C HIS A 246 3.73 4.04 8.89
N ALA A 247 4.49 2.96 8.71
CA ALA A 247 5.00 2.15 9.81
C ALA A 247 5.85 2.99 10.77
N ALA A 248 6.80 3.76 10.25
CA ALA A 248 7.67 4.60 11.07
C ALA A 248 6.91 5.74 11.78
N ALA A 249 5.90 6.32 11.13
CA ALA A 249 5.08 7.37 11.73
C ALA A 249 4.20 6.83 12.87
N LEU A 250 3.73 5.59 12.75
CA LEU A 250 2.81 4.95 13.70
C LEU A 250 3.49 4.12 14.79
N ASP A 251 4.80 3.86 14.67
CA ASP A 251 5.58 3.05 15.61
C ASP A 251 6.93 3.70 15.93
N ALA A 252 7.08 4.13 17.19
CA ALA A 252 8.27 4.82 17.66
C ALA A 252 9.50 3.92 17.79
N ARG A 253 9.34 2.58 17.79
CA ARG A 253 10.46 1.63 17.83
C ARG A 253 11.31 1.68 16.57
N ILE A 254 10.76 2.15 15.45
CA ILE A 254 11.51 2.40 14.21
C ILE A 254 12.29 3.72 14.37
N ASN A 255 13.59 3.65 14.64
CA ASN A 255 14.40 4.82 14.94
C ASN A 255 14.59 5.73 13.71
N LYS A 256 14.77 5.16 12.52
CA LYS A 256 14.93 5.89 11.25
C LYS A 256 14.24 5.17 10.10
N VAL A 257 13.75 5.94 9.13
CA VAL A 257 13.19 5.43 7.88
C VAL A 257 13.85 6.10 6.68
N GLU A 258 14.24 5.29 5.69
CA GLU A 258 14.75 5.75 4.40
C GLU A 258 13.79 5.31 3.29
N LEU A 259 13.30 6.26 2.50
CA LEU A 259 12.53 5.99 1.30
C LEU A 259 13.47 6.08 0.09
N ARG A 260 13.51 5.04 -0.73
CA ARG A 260 14.35 4.99 -1.94
C ARG A 260 13.46 4.88 -3.17
N ASN A 261 13.56 5.85 -4.08
CA ASN A 261 12.74 5.92 -5.28
C ASN A 261 11.24 5.65 -4.98
N PRO A 262 10.63 6.35 -4.01
CA PRO A 262 9.23 6.12 -3.67
C PRO A 262 8.34 6.38 -4.89
N VAL A 263 7.36 5.50 -5.10
CA VAL A 263 6.39 5.65 -6.21
C VAL A 263 5.32 6.71 -5.93
N LEU A 264 5.14 7.08 -4.65
CA LEU A 264 4.27 8.17 -4.22
C LEU A 264 4.97 9.02 -3.15
N ASN A 265 4.89 10.33 -3.30
CA ASN A 265 5.26 11.36 -2.33
C ASN A 265 4.03 12.15 -1.83
N SER A 266 2.96 12.24 -2.62
CA SER A 266 1.66 12.81 -2.26
C SER A 266 0.54 12.12 -3.03
N TRP A 267 -0.58 11.81 -2.37
CA TRP A 267 -1.77 11.36 -3.10
C TRP A 267 -2.40 12.48 -3.93
N VAL A 268 -2.28 13.74 -3.52
CA VAL A 268 -2.79 14.87 -4.30
C VAL A 268 -2.00 14.99 -5.61
N ASP A 269 -0.67 15.02 -5.53
CA ASP A 269 0.17 15.32 -6.70
C ASP A 269 0.41 14.10 -7.59
N ASP A 270 0.58 12.90 -7.00
CA ASP A 270 0.98 11.70 -7.75
C ASP A 270 -0.20 10.80 -8.14
N VAL A 271 -1.40 11.04 -7.60
CA VAL A 271 -2.59 10.23 -7.89
C VAL A 271 -3.76 11.08 -8.38
N VAL A 272 -4.19 12.08 -7.62
CA VAL A 272 -5.37 12.89 -7.98
C VAL A 272 -5.08 13.79 -9.18
N ALA A 273 -3.92 14.47 -9.20
CA ALA A 273 -3.48 15.27 -10.33
C ALA A 273 -3.01 14.43 -11.53
N GLN A 274 -2.75 13.12 -11.32
CA GLN A 274 -2.26 12.19 -12.34
C GLN A 274 -3.14 10.94 -12.43
N PRO A 275 -4.41 11.06 -12.88
CA PRO A 275 -5.41 9.99 -12.80
C PRO A 275 -5.08 8.74 -13.64
N LEU A 276 -4.13 8.83 -14.58
CA LEU A 276 -3.68 7.72 -15.42
C LEU A 276 -2.41 7.03 -14.90
N HIS A 277 -1.91 7.43 -13.73
CA HIS A 277 -0.73 6.80 -13.13
C HIS A 277 -1.05 5.34 -12.76
N ARG A 278 -0.24 4.42 -13.29
CA ARG A 278 -0.41 2.97 -13.11
C ARG A 278 0.06 2.51 -11.73
N GLU A 279 -0.36 1.31 -11.32
CA GLU A 279 0.10 0.66 -10.07
C GLU A 279 -0.23 1.44 -8.78
N MET A 280 -1.33 2.20 -8.76
CA MET A 280 -1.73 3.02 -7.60
C MET A 280 -2.77 2.36 -6.69
N VAL A 281 -3.43 1.28 -7.14
CA VAL A 281 -4.58 0.66 -6.44
C VAL A 281 -4.23 0.15 -5.05
N ASP A 282 -3.01 -0.32 -4.84
CA ASP A 282 -2.51 -0.82 -3.54
C ASP A 282 -2.07 0.29 -2.58
N HIS A 283 -2.07 1.54 -3.04
CA HIS A 283 -1.77 2.73 -2.24
C HIS A 283 -3.02 3.52 -1.84
N VAL A 284 -4.21 3.13 -2.33
CA VAL A 284 -5.46 3.83 -2.03
C VAL A 284 -5.88 3.55 -0.57
N VAL A 285 -6.10 4.63 0.18
CA VAL A 285 -6.67 4.59 1.53
C VAL A 285 -7.96 5.43 1.52
N PRO A 286 -9.14 4.80 1.60
CA PRO A 286 -10.42 5.51 1.57
C PRO A 286 -10.49 6.61 2.63
N GLY A 287 -10.83 7.83 2.19
CA GLY A 287 -10.98 8.99 3.06
C GLY A 287 -9.66 9.62 3.54
N ALA A 288 -8.48 9.15 3.11
CA ALA A 288 -7.19 9.71 3.54
C ALA A 288 -7.12 11.23 3.38
N LEU A 289 -7.36 11.75 2.18
CA LEU A 289 -7.27 13.18 1.85
C LEU A 289 -8.24 14.10 2.61
N THR A 290 -9.21 13.53 3.36
CA THR A 290 -10.05 14.32 4.27
C THR A 290 -9.37 14.61 5.61
N TRP A 291 -8.28 13.91 5.94
CA TRP A 291 -7.57 13.97 7.22
C TRP A 291 -6.06 14.16 7.09
N TYR A 292 -5.42 13.56 6.09
CA TYR A 292 -3.97 13.64 5.89
C TYR A 292 -3.58 13.32 4.45
N ASP A 293 -2.36 13.68 4.11
CA ASP A 293 -1.62 13.24 2.93
C ASP A 293 -0.23 12.70 3.36
N LEU A 294 0.51 12.05 2.46
CA LEU A 294 1.86 11.53 2.75
C LEU A 294 2.84 12.61 3.25
N PRO A 295 2.83 13.87 2.75
CA PRO A 295 3.67 14.94 3.30
C PRO A 295 3.37 15.28 4.76
N ASP A 296 2.14 15.05 5.26
CA ASP A 296 1.83 15.25 6.67
C ASP A 296 2.58 14.24 7.55
N LEU A 297 2.64 12.96 7.14
CA LEU A 297 3.42 11.93 7.81
C LEU A 297 4.93 12.21 7.73
N ALA A 298 5.40 12.66 6.57
CA ALA A 298 6.80 13.01 6.36
C ALA A 298 7.25 14.14 7.30
N ARG A 299 6.44 15.20 7.43
CA ARG A 299 6.69 16.30 8.38
C ARG A 299 6.74 15.80 9.82
N GLN A 300 5.81 14.91 10.20
CA GLN A 300 5.76 14.35 11.55
C GLN A 300 7.00 13.53 11.91
N LEU A 301 7.63 12.88 10.91
CA LEU A 301 8.86 12.12 11.13
C LEU A 301 10.11 13.01 11.23
N GLY A 302 10.12 14.17 10.57
CA GLY A 302 11.23 15.13 10.63
C GLY A 302 12.58 14.46 10.35
N ALA A 303 13.53 14.64 11.26
CA ALA A 303 14.89 14.08 11.14
C ALA A 303 14.96 12.54 11.14
N ARG A 304 13.87 11.83 11.48
CA ARG A 304 13.80 10.35 11.37
C ARG A 304 13.64 9.90 9.92
N LEU A 305 13.18 10.76 9.01
CA LEU A 305 12.95 10.45 7.61
C LEU A 305 14.11 10.91 6.73
N ARG A 306 14.54 10.03 5.82
CA ARG A 306 15.41 10.34 4.69
C ARG A 306 14.74 9.90 3.40
N THR A 307 14.74 10.74 2.37
CA THR A 307 14.29 10.37 1.02
C THR A 307 15.48 10.42 0.07
N ARG A 308 15.60 9.43 -0.81
CA ARG A 308 16.65 9.32 -1.82
C ARG A 308 16.07 8.88 -3.16
#